data_AF-A0A2E3YQ09-F1
#
_entry.id   AF-A0A2E3YQ09-F1
#
_cell.length_a   1.000
_cell.length_b   1.000
_cell.length_c   1.000
_cell.angle_alpha   90.00
_cell.angle_beta   90.00
_cell.angle_gamma   90.00
#
_symmetry.space_group_name_H-M   'P 1'
#
loop_
_entity.id
_entity.type
_entity.pdbx_description
1 polymer ?
#
loop_
_entity_poly.entity_id
_entity_poly.type
_entity_poly.pdbx_seq_one_letter_code
_entity_poly.pdbx_strand_id
1 'polypeptide(L)'
;MAAYTEHLDDLESTELPPTLRATFNDLHAALHCVEPISREPSVKASVRKMSSSEVTVHAETIVMLLSDLITQDHRAEPLKAVSSVKKVPPSFLRRSG
;
A
#
# COMPACT_ATOMS: atom_id res chain seq x y z
N MET A 1 10.20 -12.42 3.21
CA MET A 1 11.07 -11.27 2.89
C MET A 1 11.20 -10.99 1.39
N ALA A 2 11.02 -11.97 0.50
CA ALA A 2 10.99 -11.71 -0.94
C ALA A 2 9.98 -10.63 -1.36
N ALA A 3 8.77 -10.65 -0.79
CA ALA A 3 7.75 -9.63 -1.04
C ALA A 3 8.19 -8.20 -0.67
N TYR A 4 9.06 -8.04 0.33
CA TYR A 4 9.62 -6.73 0.67
C TYR A 4 10.65 -6.29 -0.39
N THR A 5 11.62 -7.14 -0.71
CA THR A 5 12.64 -6.85 -1.72
C THR A 5 12.08 -6.62 -3.12
N GLU A 6 10.92 -7.20 -3.44
CA GLU A 6 10.32 -7.10 -4.78
C GLU A 6 9.37 -5.91 -4.94
N HIS A 7 8.74 -5.46 -3.85
CA HIS A 7 7.64 -4.49 -3.93
C HIS A 7 7.82 -3.24 -3.06
N LEU A 8 8.70 -3.29 -2.06
CA LEU A 8 8.80 -2.25 -1.03
C LEU A 8 10.22 -1.67 -0.89
N ASP A 9 11.27 -2.42 -1.24
CA ASP A 9 12.67 -2.03 -1.03
C ASP A 9 13.13 -0.87 -1.92
N ASP A 10 12.60 -0.78 -3.14
CA ASP A 10 12.89 0.30 -4.08
C ASP A 10 12.02 1.56 -3.88
N LEU A 11 11.07 1.53 -2.92
CA LEU A 11 10.16 2.65 -2.67
C LEU A 11 10.79 3.68 -1.72
N GLU A 12 10.67 4.96 -2.08
CA GLU A 12 10.92 6.04 -1.14
C GLU A 12 9.72 6.23 -0.20
N SER A 13 10.00 6.59 1.06
CA SER A 13 8.95 6.87 2.05
C SER A 13 7.97 7.97 1.61
N THR A 14 8.39 8.85 0.70
CA THR A 14 7.60 9.93 0.10
C THR A 14 6.52 9.40 -0.83
N GLU A 15 6.74 8.24 -1.46
CA GLU A 15 5.80 7.57 -2.37
C GLU A 15 4.66 6.87 -1.62
N LEU A 16 4.85 6.60 -0.32
CA LEU A 16 3.84 5.99 0.52
C LEU A 16 2.84 7.03 1.09
N PRO A 17 1.59 6.62 1.35
CA PRO A 17 0.61 7.42 2.08
C PRO A 17 1.16 7.88 3.43
N PRO A 18 0.90 9.14 3.86
CA PRO A 18 1.46 9.71 5.10
C PRO A 18 1.27 8.84 6.35
N THR A 19 0.15 8.11 6.42
CA THR A 19 -0.19 7.22 7.54
C THR A 19 0.70 5.99 7.62
N LEU A 20 1.26 5.53 6.51
CA LEU A 20 2.08 4.31 6.43
C LEU A 20 3.59 4.58 6.51
N ARG A 21 4.01 5.85 6.30
CA ARG A 21 5.42 6.23 6.21
C ARG A 21 6.22 5.87 7.45
N ALA A 22 5.67 6.11 8.64
CA ALA A 22 6.36 5.82 9.90
C ALA A 22 6.64 4.31 10.02
N THR A 23 5.62 3.48 9.83
CA THR A 23 5.74 2.02 9.89
C THR A 23 6.68 1.48 8.83
N PHE A 24 6.63 2.01 7.61
CA PHE A 24 7.57 1.64 6.55
C PHE A 24 9.01 2.02 6.90
N ASN A 25 9.25 3.21 7.45
CA ASN A 25 10.59 3.65 7.83
C ASN A 25 11.19 2.75 8.93
N ASP A 26 10.39 2.40 9.92
CA ASP A 26 10.82 1.50 11.00
C ASP A 26 11.16 0.10 10.45
N LEU A 27 10.33 -0.42 9.54
CA LEU A 27 10.58 -1.68 8.86
C LEU A 27 11.84 -1.62 7.97
N HIS A 28 12.00 -0.56 7.18
CA HIS A 28 13.15 -0.35 6.30
C HIS A 28 14.44 -0.23 7.10
N ALA A 29 14.43 0.54 8.19
CA ALA A 29 15.57 0.65 9.09
C ALA A 29 15.92 -0.72 9.70
N ALA A 30 14.94 -1.51 10.14
CA ALA A 30 15.18 -2.83 10.71
C ALA A 30 15.80 -3.80 9.68
N LEU A 31 15.30 -3.79 8.43
CA LEU A 31 15.77 -4.70 7.38
C LEU A 31 17.13 -4.26 6.78
N HIS A 32 17.50 -2.99 6.88
CA HIS A 32 18.80 -2.48 6.42
C HIS A 32 19.81 -2.18 7.54
N CYS A 33 19.50 -2.56 8.79
CA CYS A 33 20.34 -2.28 9.96
C CYS A 33 21.73 -2.93 9.89
N VAL A 34 21.86 -4.04 9.17
CA VAL A 34 23.10 -4.80 9.11
C VAL A 34 23.81 -4.55 7.79
N GLU A 35 24.96 -3.90 7.88
CA GLU A 35 25.83 -3.73 6.72
C GLU A 35 26.26 -5.11 6.17
N PRO A 36 26.01 -5.38 4.88
CA PRO A 36 26.28 -6.69 4.31
C PRO A 36 27.78 -6.98 4.27
N ILE A 37 28.16 -8.15 4.77
CA ILE A 37 29.53 -8.65 4.62
C ILE A 37 29.61 -9.31 3.24
N SER A 38 30.16 -8.59 2.24
CA SER A 38 30.30 -9.02 0.82
C SER A 38 29.05 -8.82 -0.06
N ARG A 39 28.89 -9.61 -1.14
CA ARG A 39 27.84 -9.49 -2.17
C ARG A 39 26.42 -9.89 -1.72
N GLU A 40 26.18 -10.13 -0.43
CA GLU A 40 24.85 -10.49 0.08
C GLU A 40 24.00 -9.22 0.25
N PRO A 41 22.69 -9.20 -0.09
CA PRO A 41 21.86 -8.03 0.16
C PRO A 41 21.64 -7.80 1.65
N SER A 42 21.63 -6.51 2.06
CA SER A 42 21.48 -6.04 3.45
C SER A 42 20.28 -6.69 4.16
N VAL A 43 19.14 -6.75 3.49
CA VAL A 43 17.92 -7.43 3.97
C VAL A 43 18.17 -8.88 4.38
N LYS A 44 18.92 -9.64 3.57
CA LYS A 44 19.21 -11.05 3.86
C LYS A 44 20.20 -11.19 5.01
N ALA A 45 21.17 -10.28 5.13
CA ALA A 45 22.09 -10.23 6.25
C ALA A 45 21.38 -9.89 7.57
N SER A 46 20.47 -8.91 7.56
CA SER A 46 19.67 -8.51 8.72
C SER A 46 18.74 -9.62 9.19
N VAL A 47 18.01 -10.25 8.27
CA VAL A 47 17.07 -11.34 8.58
C VAL A 47 17.79 -12.56 9.20
N ARG A 48 19.03 -12.85 8.79
CA ARG A 48 19.83 -13.94 9.39
C ARG A 48 20.23 -13.67 10.85
N LYS A 49 20.29 -12.40 11.26
CA LYS A 49 20.62 -12.00 12.63
C LYS A 49 19.38 -11.81 13.52
N MET A 50 18.20 -11.70 12.92
CA MET A 50 16.92 -11.60 13.63
C MET A 50 16.48 -12.96 14.18
N SER A 51 15.79 -12.93 15.33
CA SER A 51 15.10 -14.10 15.86
C SER A 51 13.88 -14.47 15.01
N SER A 52 13.44 -15.72 15.09
CA SER A 52 12.25 -16.18 14.35
C SER A 52 10.99 -15.36 14.68
N SER A 53 10.86 -14.88 15.92
CA SER A 53 9.76 -14.00 16.34
C SER A 53 9.80 -12.64 15.67
N GLU A 54 10.99 -12.02 15.56
CA GLU A 54 11.15 -10.73 14.88
C GLU A 54 10.83 -10.86 13.38
N VAL A 55 11.30 -11.95 12.76
CA VAL A 55 11.00 -12.23 11.35
C VAL A 55 9.49 -12.35 11.11
N THR A 56 8.75 -12.99 12.01
CA THR A 56 7.28 -13.10 11.92
C THR A 56 6.61 -11.72 12.02
N VAL A 57 6.99 -10.91 13.01
CA VAL A 57 6.44 -9.55 13.18
C VAL A 57 6.69 -8.68 11.94
N HIS A 58 7.90 -8.76 11.38
CA HIS A 58 8.22 -8.04 10.15
C HIS A 58 7.43 -8.58 8.95
N ALA A 59 7.22 -9.89 8.85
CA ALA A 59 6.39 -10.48 7.79
C ALA A 59 4.92 -10.02 7.88
N GLU A 60 4.36 -9.98 9.09
CA GLU A 60 3.01 -9.44 9.33
C GLU A 60 2.93 -7.95 8.95
N THR A 61 3.95 -7.17 9.30
CA THR A 61 4.04 -5.75 8.94
C THR A 61 4.07 -5.54 7.42
N ILE A 62 4.80 -6.38 6.68
CA ILE A 62 4.85 -6.34 5.21
C ILE A 62 3.46 -6.62 4.62
N VAL A 63 2.77 -7.65 5.11
CA VAL A 63 1.42 -8.00 4.62
C VAL A 63 0.43 -6.88 4.91
N MET A 64 0.49 -6.27 6.09
CA MET A 64 -0.35 -5.12 6.45
C MET A 64 -0.11 -3.93 5.50
N LEU A 65 1.15 -3.55 5.27
CA LEU A 65 1.51 -2.45 4.37
C LEU A 65 1.00 -2.70 2.94
N LEU A 66 1.22 -3.90 2.40
CA LEU A 66 0.74 -4.26 1.06
C LEU A 66 -0.79 -4.25 0.99
N SER A 67 -1.47 -4.76 2.01
CA SER A 67 -2.95 -4.78 2.06
C SER A 67 -3.53 -3.37 2.10
N ASP A 68 -2.91 -2.46 2.85
CA ASP A 68 -3.34 -1.06 2.93
C ASP A 68 -3.10 -0.32 1.61
N LEU A 69 -1.97 -0.56 0.94
CA LEU A 69 -1.68 0.01 -0.37
C LEU A 69 -2.71 -0.43 -1.42
N ILE A 70 -3.01 -1.74 -1.48
CA ILE A 70 -4.03 -2.29 -2.39
C ILE A 70 -5.43 -1.73 -2.08
N THR A 71 -5.78 -1.62 -0.79
CA THR A 71 -7.09 -1.09 -0.39
C THR A 71 -7.26 0.39 -0.72
N GLN A 72 -6.18 1.17 -0.63
CA GLN A 72 -6.18 2.59 -0.99
C GLN A 72 -6.21 2.81 -2.50
N ASP A 73 -5.54 1.96 -3.29
CA ASP A 73 -5.63 1.94 -4.75
C ASP A 73 -7.09 1.79 -5.21
N HIS A 74 -7.84 0.86 -4.60
CA HIS A 74 -9.27 0.67 -4.89
C HIS A 74 -10.21 1.79 -4.39
N ARG A 75 -9.74 2.69 -3.52
CA ARG A 75 -10.51 3.88 -3.10
C ARG A 75 -10.35 5.07 -4.03
N ALA A 76 -9.40 5.02 -4.97
CA ALA A 76 -9.16 6.06 -5.95
C ALA A 76 -10.14 5.97 -7.15
N GLU A 77 -11.44 6.07 -6.89
CA GLU A 77 -12.44 6.73 -7.73
C GLU A 77 -13.84 6.57 -7.11
N PRO A 78 -14.42 7.61 -6.50
CA PRO A 78 -15.87 7.70 -6.46
C PRO A 78 -16.31 7.86 -7.91
N LEU A 79 -16.97 6.84 -8.47
CA LEU A 79 -17.72 6.97 -9.72
C LEU A 79 -18.44 8.30 -9.66
N LYS A 80 -18.03 9.26 -10.50
CA LYS A 80 -18.66 10.58 -10.59
C LYS A 80 -20.11 10.29 -10.99
N ALA A 81 -21.01 10.27 -10.02
CA ALA A 81 -22.43 10.17 -10.28
C ALA A 81 -22.75 11.38 -11.15
N VAL A 82 -22.90 11.15 -12.46
CA VAL A 82 -23.33 12.18 -13.39
C VAL A 82 -24.66 12.64 -12.83
N SER A 83 -24.69 13.85 -12.27
CA SER A 83 -25.90 14.50 -11.80
C SER A 83 -26.93 14.27 -12.88
N SER A 84 -27.95 13.46 -12.59
CA SER A 84 -29.02 13.18 -13.53
C SER A 84 -29.57 14.53 -13.93
N VAL A 85 -29.23 14.97 -15.14
CA VAL A 85 -29.85 16.13 -15.78
C VAL A 85 -31.33 15.86 -15.65
N LYS A 86 -32.03 16.75 -14.93
CA LYS A 86 -33.48 16.69 -14.78
C LYS A 86 -34.07 16.46 -16.17
N LYS A 87 -34.48 15.22 -16.45
CA LYS A 87 -35.19 14.90 -17.69
C LYS A 87 -36.50 15.66 -17.59
N VAL A 88 -36.59 16.78 -18.31
CA VAL A 88 -37.86 17.42 -18.60
C VAL A 88 -38.74 16.31 -19.19
N PRO A 89 -39.88 15.97 -18.55
CA PRO A 89 -40.71 14.90 -19.06
C PRO A 89 -41.16 15.24 -20.50
N PRO A 90 -41.10 14.29 -21.44
CA PRO A 90 -41.53 14.53 -22.80
C PRO A 90 -43.00 14.99 -22.83
N SER A 91 -43.29 15.96 -23.69
CA SER A 91 -44.57 16.69 -23.77
C SER A 91 -45.80 15.81 -24.01
N PHE A 92 -45.63 14.54 -24.38
CA PHE A 92 -46.71 13.57 -24.54
C PHE A 92 -47.33 13.10 -23.22
N LEU A 93 -46.68 13.33 -22.07
CA LEU A 93 -47.25 13.04 -20.74
C LEU A 93 -48.25 14.10 -20.26
N ARG A 94 -48.42 15.21 -20.99
CA ARG A 94 -49.42 16.23 -20.66
C ARG A 94 -50.76 15.85 -21.28
N ARG A 95 -51.43 14.86 -20.68
CA ARG A 95 -52.80 14.48 -21.04
C ARG A 95 -53.72 15.67 -20.73
N SER A 96 -54.27 16.23 -21.79
CA SER A 96 -55.41 17.15 -21.74
C SER A 96 -56.67 16.31 -21.54
N GLY A 97 -57.48 16.68 -20.55
CA GLY A 97 -58.72 16.00 -20.16
C GLY A 97 -59.12 16.44 -18.78
#